data_AF-R6CP02-F1
#
_entry.id   AF-R6CP02-F1
#
_cell.length_a   1.000
_cell.length_b   1.000
_cell.length_c   1.000
_cell.angle_alpha   90.00
_cell.angle_beta   90.00
_cell.angle_gamma   90.00
#
_symmetry.space_group_name_H-M   'P 1'
#
loop_
_entity.id
_entity.type
_entity.pdbx_description
1 polymer ?
#
loop_
_entity_poly.entity_id
_entity_poly.type
_entity_poly.pdbx_seq_one_letter_code
_entity_poly.pdbx_strand_id
1 'polypeptide(L)'
;MKNIKRMVSLFLSGIILFSLVSCSLKDKVKEISGFSDASKIFQIALENKNVELLNEVIKEYPDYDINKCEQGSSLAKALFNNGGRATDYENITFSRAMLDAGADPNVKSTNGDYLLITTCDNDFYWATELLVEYGADLEVKNDLGYSPLYLVMANFYGDSEENRIKTAKFFVDKGAAVTTDLFNIDENKDEDLRYHHIGASPVVSNYLMNILHEKGEETNMPKAMEYAISGDLDKTIEYIEKGEALTDKEKELVFDYASYFGMPDEFETICRLTEMQIDNVNMERIIQCGNLDMIQYLIEKCGFKLQSEKVSPSQENYLKLAVLFGYSDIFDYLCNHNAYNPGASVLLESALYNGNLDLFKKVYEYEAQSTDITELNEIYNLDGYYLNGKLDFIDYLMSEKNHTFECYSFKNIDFETARYLYEKGRPLNITDLDYAICHNDIEYIQLVLDKGADINQKCYSFDYSNYVSNYKEQVSQYDNFTSKHIYYENITEKNKELPTAFSYLLNKCNSECIKFMIENGAEITDDILIYASEASKAVNQILFDNNANTNIDFSNVKGVMRKDYSLEKYYRSIGRSDLLDLL
;
A
#
# COMPACT_ATOMS: atom_id res chain seq x y z
N MET A 1 23.27 -68.18 40.68
CA MET A 1 22.29 -67.10 40.94
C MET A 1 22.86 -65.67 40.93
N LYS A 2 24.06 -65.40 41.50
CA LYS A 2 24.63 -64.02 41.55
C LYS A 2 24.97 -63.41 40.17
N ASN A 3 25.41 -64.22 39.21
CA ASN A 3 25.79 -63.74 37.86
C ASN A 3 24.59 -63.46 36.95
N ILE A 4 23.45 -64.17 37.13
CA ILE A 4 22.22 -63.95 36.35
C ILE A 4 21.54 -62.64 36.76
N LYS A 5 21.50 -62.31 38.07
CA LYS A 5 20.96 -61.03 38.54
C LYS A 5 21.76 -59.81 38.05
N ARG A 6 23.09 -59.93 37.94
CA ARG A 6 23.97 -58.87 37.42
C ARG A 6 23.80 -58.66 35.91
N MET A 7 23.62 -59.75 35.15
CA MET A 7 23.41 -59.69 33.71
C MET A 7 22.03 -59.13 33.35
N VAL A 8 20.97 -59.51 34.09
CA VAL A 8 19.62 -58.95 33.95
C VAL A 8 19.58 -57.46 34.36
N SER A 9 20.33 -57.06 35.40
CA SER A 9 20.47 -55.64 35.79
C SER A 9 21.20 -54.80 34.75
N LEU A 10 22.23 -55.33 34.09
CA LEU A 10 22.95 -54.65 33.01
C LEU A 10 22.12 -54.56 31.72
N PHE A 11 21.29 -55.57 31.44
CA PHE A 11 20.34 -55.57 30.32
C PHE A 11 19.19 -54.57 30.55
N LEU A 12 18.65 -54.51 31.77
CA LEU A 12 17.65 -53.50 32.16
C LEU A 12 18.24 -52.08 32.18
N SER A 13 19.49 -51.87 32.64
CA SER A 13 20.12 -50.55 32.57
C SER A 13 20.46 -50.13 31.14
N GLY A 14 20.79 -51.08 30.25
CA GLY A 14 20.98 -50.82 28.81
C GLY A 14 19.68 -50.47 28.08
N ILE A 15 18.55 -51.09 28.45
CA ILE A 15 17.22 -50.76 27.94
C ILE A 15 16.76 -49.39 28.46
N ILE A 16 17.07 -49.03 29.71
CA ILE A 16 16.77 -47.71 30.29
C ILE A 16 17.62 -46.60 29.63
N LEU A 17 18.90 -46.87 29.34
CA LEU A 17 19.75 -45.94 28.58
C LEU A 17 19.29 -45.77 27.14
N PHE A 18 18.84 -46.83 26.45
CA PHE A 18 18.23 -46.70 25.12
C PHE A 18 16.86 -46.03 25.16
N SER A 19 16.03 -46.22 26.19
CA SER A 19 14.75 -45.51 26.33
C SER A 19 14.96 -44.02 26.61
N LEU A 20 15.95 -43.65 27.44
CA LEU A 20 16.30 -42.25 27.74
C LEU A 20 16.96 -41.54 26.55
N VAL A 21 17.83 -42.23 25.80
CA VAL A 21 18.42 -41.70 24.55
C VAL A 21 17.36 -41.64 23.44
N SER A 22 16.42 -42.59 23.38
CA SER A 22 15.31 -42.54 22.41
C SER A 22 14.29 -41.46 22.70
N CYS A 23 14.04 -41.12 23.97
CA CYS A 23 13.26 -39.93 24.33
C CYS A 23 14.02 -38.69 23.90
N SER A 24 15.28 -38.51 24.30
CA SER A 24 16.06 -37.33 23.91
C SER A 24 16.23 -37.15 22.39
N LEU A 25 16.35 -38.24 21.62
CA LEU A 25 16.35 -38.18 20.15
C LEU A 25 14.95 -37.95 19.56
N LYS A 26 13.89 -38.53 20.13
CA LYS A 26 12.51 -38.24 19.69
C LYS A 26 12.12 -36.81 20.00
N ASP A 27 12.52 -36.30 21.16
CA ASP A 27 12.28 -34.93 21.60
C ASP A 27 13.05 -33.98 20.68
N LYS A 28 14.32 -34.26 20.36
CA LYS A 28 15.10 -33.49 19.37
C LYS A 28 14.56 -33.60 17.94
N VAL A 29 14.12 -34.78 17.51
CA VAL A 29 13.51 -34.95 16.17
C VAL A 29 12.15 -34.25 16.11
N LYS A 30 11.37 -34.26 17.20
CA LYS A 30 10.10 -33.53 17.34
C LYS A 30 10.32 -32.02 17.40
N GLU A 31 11.40 -31.58 18.04
CA GLU A 31 11.84 -30.19 18.08
C GLU A 31 12.29 -29.71 16.69
N ILE A 32 13.10 -30.50 15.97
CA ILE A 32 13.52 -30.21 14.59
C ILE A 32 12.33 -30.26 13.61
N SER A 33 11.43 -31.24 13.73
CA SER A 33 10.24 -31.32 12.88
C SER A 33 9.25 -30.21 13.20
N GLY A 34 9.08 -29.87 14.48
CA GLY A 34 8.24 -28.76 14.94
C GLY A 34 8.75 -27.42 14.44
N PHE A 35 10.07 -27.21 14.38
CA PHE A 35 10.67 -26.02 13.77
C PHE A 35 10.44 -25.96 12.25
N SER A 36 10.52 -27.11 11.56
CA SER A 36 10.19 -27.21 10.13
C SER A 36 8.71 -26.97 9.85
N ASP A 37 7.82 -27.33 10.77
CA ASP A 37 6.38 -27.10 10.63
C ASP A 37 6.03 -25.65 10.98
N ALA A 38 6.60 -25.07 12.04
CA ALA A 38 6.43 -23.65 12.39
C ALA A 38 6.78 -22.70 11.22
N SER A 39 7.90 -22.96 10.54
CA SER A 39 8.31 -22.16 9.38
C SER A 39 7.32 -22.25 8.21
N LYS A 40 6.73 -23.44 7.96
CA LYS A 40 5.73 -23.62 6.91
C LYS A 40 4.40 -22.98 7.28
N ILE A 41 3.94 -23.16 8.52
CA ILE A 41 2.71 -22.56 9.03
C ILE A 41 2.82 -21.03 8.98
N PHE A 42 3.97 -20.48 9.39
CA PHE A 42 4.23 -19.05 9.29
C PHE A 42 4.21 -18.55 7.83
N GLN A 43 4.81 -19.31 6.91
CA GLN A 43 4.78 -18.96 5.48
C GLN A 43 3.34 -18.98 4.93
N ILE A 44 2.51 -19.95 5.35
CA ILE A 44 1.08 -20.01 5.02
C ILE A 44 0.35 -18.77 5.57
N ALA A 45 0.60 -18.40 6.83
CA ALA A 45 0.01 -17.21 7.44
C ALA A 45 0.38 -15.93 6.66
N LEU A 46 1.64 -15.80 6.24
CA LEU A 46 2.15 -14.69 5.45
C LEU A 46 1.53 -14.61 4.05
N GLU A 47 1.40 -15.75 3.35
CA GLU A 47 0.83 -15.82 2.00
C GLU A 47 -0.66 -15.51 1.99
N ASN A 48 -1.39 -16.00 3.00
CA ASN A 48 -2.83 -15.81 3.13
C ASN A 48 -3.20 -14.56 3.95
N LYS A 49 -2.23 -13.84 4.52
CA LYS A 49 -2.43 -12.69 5.40
C LYS A 49 -3.30 -13.03 6.62
N ASN A 50 -3.16 -14.25 7.13
CA ASN A 50 -3.98 -14.79 8.20
C ASN A 50 -3.40 -14.42 9.57
N VAL A 51 -4.01 -13.42 10.21
CA VAL A 51 -3.59 -12.92 11.53
C VAL A 51 -3.81 -13.95 12.65
N GLU A 52 -4.88 -14.73 12.61
CA GLU A 52 -5.13 -15.76 13.63
C GLU A 52 -4.06 -16.86 13.58
N LEU A 53 -3.71 -17.32 12.38
CA LEU A 53 -2.66 -18.32 12.20
C LEU A 53 -1.28 -17.78 12.59
N LEU A 54 -0.98 -16.51 12.29
CA LEU A 54 0.22 -15.84 12.79
C LEU A 54 0.30 -15.90 14.33
N ASN A 55 -0.81 -15.54 15.00
CA ASN A 55 -0.89 -15.57 16.45
C ASN A 55 -0.78 -16.99 17.04
N GLU A 56 -1.35 -17.99 16.37
CA GLU A 56 -1.16 -19.40 16.74
C GLU A 56 0.31 -19.81 16.66
N VAL A 57 1.02 -19.46 15.58
CA VAL A 57 2.46 -19.75 15.45
C VAL A 57 3.27 -19.13 16.59
N ILE A 58 3.04 -17.84 16.88
CA ILE A 58 3.77 -17.13 17.95
C ILE A 58 3.50 -17.77 19.31
N LYS A 59 2.27 -18.19 19.56
CA LYS A 59 1.85 -18.81 20.81
C LYS A 59 2.41 -20.22 20.98
N GLU A 60 2.38 -21.04 19.93
CA GLU A 60 2.83 -22.43 19.97
C GLU A 60 4.36 -22.56 19.87
N TYR A 61 5.02 -21.61 19.20
CA TYR A 61 6.46 -21.59 18.95
C TYR A 61 7.06 -20.24 19.39
N PRO A 62 7.14 -19.95 20.70
CA PRO A 62 7.59 -18.66 21.22
C PRO A 62 9.06 -18.32 20.86
N ASP A 63 9.86 -19.33 20.51
CA ASP A 63 11.25 -19.16 20.07
C ASP A 63 11.40 -19.03 18.54
N TYR A 64 10.28 -19.03 17.78
CA TYR A 64 10.31 -18.85 16.34
C TYR A 64 10.66 -17.41 15.97
N ASP A 65 11.70 -17.25 15.16
CA ASP A 65 12.16 -15.94 14.71
C ASP A 65 11.32 -15.44 13.53
N ILE A 66 10.26 -14.67 13.84
CA ILE A 66 9.35 -14.10 12.84
C ILE A 66 10.05 -13.14 11.86
N ASN A 67 11.26 -12.66 12.16
CA ASN A 67 12.00 -11.76 11.27
C ASN A 67 12.63 -12.47 10.07
N LYS A 68 12.73 -13.80 10.10
CA LYS A 68 13.33 -14.59 9.03
C LYS A 68 12.29 -15.38 8.25
N CYS A 69 12.42 -15.37 6.92
CA CYS A 69 11.76 -16.32 6.03
C CYS A 69 12.78 -16.86 5.01
N GLU A 70 12.42 -17.90 4.24
CA GLU A 70 13.34 -18.55 3.28
C GLU A 70 13.99 -17.60 2.25
N GLN A 71 13.42 -16.42 2.01
CA GLN A 71 13.90 -15.44 1.02
C GLN A 71 13.81 -13.99 1.54
N GLY A 72 14.58 -13.68 2.58
CA GLY A 72 14.74 -12.31 3.09
C GLY A 72 13.91 -12.01 4.33
N SER A 73 13.50 -10.75 4.49
CA SER A 73 12.71 -10.29 5.63
C SER A 73 11.23 -10.68 5.48
N SER A 74 10.66 -11.28 6.52
CA SER A 74 9.23 -11.60 6.57
C SER A 74 8.36 -10.34 6.52
N LEU A 75 8.79 -9.28 7.22
CA LEU A 75 8.11 -7.99 7.21
C LEU A 75 8.17 -7.33 5.82
N ALA A 76 9.31 -7.44 5.12
CA ALA A 76 9.42 -6.97 3.74
C ALA A 76 8.40 -7.65 2.83
N LYS A 77 8.24 -8.98 2.95
CA LYS A 77 7.23 -9.70 2.20
C LYS A 77 5.81 -9.26 2.56
N ALA A 78 5.51 -9.09 3.86
CA ALA A 78 4.19 -8.62 4.30
C ALA A 78 3.84 -7.25 3.69
N LEU A 79 4.82 -6.34 3.61
CA LEU A 79 4.63 -5.00 3.06
C LEU A 79 4.52 -4.96 1.52
N PHE A 80 5.28 -5.79 0.80
CA PHE A 80 5.47 -5.65 -0.66
C PHE A 80 4.88 -6.79 -1.53
N ASN A 81 4.12 -7.74 -0.97
CA ASN A 81 3.63 -8.89 -1.74
C ASN A 81 2.68 -8.48 -2.90
N ASN A 82 2.77 -9.20 -4.03
CA ASN A 82 2.01 -9.03 -5.28
C ASN A 82 2.27 -7.78 -6.13
N GLY A 83 3.49 -7.21 -6.11
CA GLY A 83 3.97 -6.33 -7.18
C GLY A 83 3.20 -5.01 -7.37
N GLY A 84 2.51 -4.52 -6.34
CA GLY A 84 1.74 -3.28 -6.40
C GLY A 84 1.90 -2.40 -5.17
N ARG A 85 1.60 -1.11 -5.37
CA ARG A 85 1.38 -0.06 -4.35
C ARG A 85 0.12 -0.33 -3.51
N ALA A 86 -0.11 -1.58 -3.10
CA ALA A 86 -1.40 -2.04 -2.61
C ALA A 86 -1.62 -1.60 -1.15
N THR A 87 -2.39 -0.53 -0.97
CA THR A 87 -2.99 -0.05 0.29
C THR A 87 -4.17 -0.93 0.75
N ASP A 88 -4.17 -2.22 0.39
CA ASP A 88 -5.29 -3.10 0.68
C ASP A 88 -5.42 -3.35 2.20
N TYR A 89 -6.65 -3.32 2.71
CA TYR A 89 -6.94 -3.48 4.16
C TYR A 89 -6.25 -4.71 4.77
N GLU A 90 -6.25 -5.85 4.07
CA GLU A 90 -5.59 -7.08 4.54
C GLU A 90 -4.07 -6.91 4.70
N ASN A 91 -3.40 -6.19 3.79
CA ASN A 91 -1.94 -5.98 3.85
C ASN A 91 -1.57 -5.11 5.05
N ILE A 92 -2.32 -4.02 5.25
CA ILE A 92 -2.12 -3.10 6.36
C ILE A 92 -2.37 -3.84 7.69
N THR A 93 -3.48 -4.57 7.78
CA THR A 93 -3.86 -5.33 8.98
C THR A 93 -2.83 -6.40 9.33
N PHE A 94 -2.38 -7.18 8.34
CA PHE A 94 -1.39 -8.23 8.57
C PHE A 94 -0.01 -7.66 8.90
N SER A 95 0.42 -6.60 8.22
CA SER A 95 1.70 -5.93 8.51
C SER A 95 1.73 -5.32 9.91
N ARG A 96 0.60 -4.75 10.36
CA ARG A 96 0.44 -4.27 11.73
C ARG A 96 0.50 -5.41 12.74
N ALA A 97 -0.20 -6.52 12.50
CA ALA A 97 -0.14 -7.70 13.35
C ALA A 97 1.27 -8.30 13.45
N MET A 98 2.03 -8.32 12.35
CA MET A 98 3.44 -8.71 12.33
C MET A 98 4.30 -7.82 13.23
N LEU A 99 4.10 -6.51 13.18
CA LEU A 99 4.83 -5.55 14.02
C LEU A 99 4.42 -5.66 15.50
N ASP A 100 3.13 -5.83 15.79
CA ASP A 100 2.62 -6.09 17.15
C ASP A 100 3.18 -7.40 17.74
N ALA A 101 3.44 -8.39 16.88
CA ALA A 101 4.10 -9.64 17.22
C ALA A 101 5.61 -9.50 17.48
N GLY A 102 6.19 -8.31 17.31
CA GLY A 102 7.61 -8.03 17.53
C GLY A 102 8.48 -8.17 16.28
N ALA A 103 7.91 -8.08 15.08
CA ALA A 103 8.72 -7.94 13.87
C ALA A 103 9.55 -6.64 13.97
N ASP A 104 10.83 -6.73 13.66
CA ASP A 104 11.75 -5.61 13.73
C ASP A 104 11.53 -4.67 12.52
N PRO A 105 11.14 -3.40 12.74
CA PRO A 105 10.95 -2.44 11.66
C PRO A 105 12.27 -2.03 10.97
N ASN A 106 13.42 -2.36 11.57
CA ASN A 106 14.76 -2.03 11.07
C ASN A 106 15.42 -3.16 10.27
N VAL A 107 14.64 -4.11 9.78
CA VAL A 107 15.13 -5.16 8.89
C VAL A 107 15.44 -4.62 7.49
N LYS A 108 16.27 -5.38 6.77
CA LYS A 108 16.62 -5.08 5.38
C LYS A 108 15.66 -5.75 4.39
N SER A 109 15.36 -5.07 3.29
CA SER A 109 14.66 -5.61 2.13
C SER A 109 15.50 -6.68 1.41
N THR A 110 14.91 -7.33 0.42
CA THR A 110 15.63 -8.31 -0.42
C THR A 110 16.80 -7.70 -1.19
N ASN A 111 16.82 -6.37 -1.36
CA ASN A 111 17.89 -5.63 -2.02
C ASN A 111 19.03 -5.23 -1.06
N GLY A 112 18.89 -5.49 0.24
CA GLY A 112 19.92 -5.22 1.24
C GLY A 112 19.82 -3.85 1.94
N ASP A 113 18.92 -2.98 1.49
CA ASP A 113 18.62 -1.70 2.13
C ASP A 113 17.66 -1.87 3.30
N TYR A 114 17.71 -0.97 4.30
CA TYR A 114 16.68 -0.92 5.34
C TYR A 114 15.28 -0.76 4.73
N LEU A 115 14.27 -1.34 5.35
CA LEU A 115 12.90 -1.24 4.85
C LEU A 115 12.44 0.20 4.67
N LEU A 116 12.75 1.07 5.65
CA LEU A 116 12.40 2.48 5.58
C LEU A 116 13.06 3.20 4.38
N ILE A 117 14.30 2.86 4.04
CA ILE A 117 14.97 3.35 2.81
C ILE A 117 14.17 2.92 1.58
N THR A 118 13.78 1.63 1.52
CA THR A 118 13.06 1.08 0.37
C THR A 118 11.69 1.73 0.21
N THR A 119 10.94 1.95 1.30
CA THR A 119 9.61 2.56 1.22
C THR A 119 9.68 4.05 0.83
N CYS A 120 10.68 4.80 1.31
CA CYS A 120 10.89 6.19 0.90
C CYS A 120 11.31 6.31 -0.58
N ASP A 121 12.19 5.44 -1.06
CA ASP A 121 12.66 5.44 -2.45
C ASP A 121 11.56 5.07 -3.45
N ASN A 122 10.55 4.31 -3.01
CA ASN A 122 9.40 3.91 -3.84
C ASN A 122 8.14 4.76 -3.59
N ASP A 123 8.18 5.77 -2.71
CA ASP A 123 7.03 6.60 -2.30
C ASP A 123 5.85 5.78 -1.73
N PHE A 124 6.16 4.73 -0.96
CA PHE A 124 5.16 3.88 -0.33
C PHE A 124 4.76 4.48 1.02
N TYR A 125 3.93 5.52 0.95
CA TYR A 125 3.52 6.35 2.09
C TYR A 125 2.99 5.54 3.28
N TRP A 126 1.98 4.68 3.07
CA TRP A 126 1.35 3.91 4.15
C TRP A 126 2.34 2.99 4.88
N ALA A 127 3.27 2.37 4.15
CA ALA A 127 4.28 1.47 4.71
C ALA A 127 5.35 2.28 5.46
N THR A 128 5.70 3.45 4.93
CA THR A 128 6.61 4.41 5.56
C THR A 128 6.04 4.88 6.90
N GLU A 129 4.77 5.32 6.93
CA GLU A 129 4.10 5.71 8.17
C GLU A 129 4.08 4.58 9.18
N LEU A 130 3.64 3.38 8.77
CA LEU A 130 3.55 2.22 9.64
C LEU A 130 4.92 1.84 10.25
N LEU A 131 5.98 1.81 9.44
CA LEU A 131 7.33 1.49 9.95
C LEU A 131 7.80 2.52 11.00
N VAL A 132 7.56 3.81 10.75
CA VAL A 132 7.94 4.88 11.68
C VAL A 132 7.09 4.88 12.94
N GLU A 133 5.79 4.56 12.86
CA GLU A 133 4.93 4.36 14.03
C GLU A 133 5.49 3.30 15.00
N TYR A 134 6.11 2.25 14.45
CA TYR A 134 6.70 1.15 15.21
C TYR A 134 8.19 1.33 15.54
N GLY A 135 8.76 2.52 15.29
CA GLY A 135 10.12 2.86 15.72
C GLY A 135 11.21 2.44 14.73
N ALA A 136 10.93 2.48 13.43
CA ALA A 136 11.98 2.48 12.42
C ALA A 136 12.96 3.63 12.67
N ASP A 137 14.25 3.34 12.57
CA ASP A 137 15.35 4.28 12.73
C ASP A 137 15.39 5.23 11.53
N LEU A 138 15.12 6.51 11.80
CA LEU A 138 15.06 7.59 10.81
C LEU A 138 16.45 8.01 10.30
N GLU A 139 17.52 7.54 10.95
CA GLU A 139 18.90 7.94 10.67
C GLU A 139 19.71 6.85 9.95
N VAL A 140 19.06 5.73 9.58
CA VAL A 140 19.68 4.69 8.75
C VAL A 140 20.17 5.29 7.44
N LYS A 141 21.20 4.69 6.86
CA LYS A 141 21.73 5.10 5.56
C LYS A 141 21.81 3.92 4.61
N ASN A 142 21.48 4.17 3.35
CA ASN A 142 21.75 3.21 2.28
C ASN A 142 23.26 3.15 1.97
N ASP A 143 23.65 2.29 1.03
CA ASP A 143 25.05 2.11 0.64
C ASP A 143 25.68 3.38 0.00
N LEU A 144 24.85 4.35 -0.43
CA LEU A 144 25.28 5.66 -0.93
C LEU A 144 25.37 6.73 0.18
N GLY A 145 25.05 6.39 1.43
CA GLY A 145 25.08 7.31 2.56
C GLY A 145 23.82 8.17 2.72
N TYR A 146 22.75 7.91 1.97
CA TYR A 146 21.51 8.69 2.01
C TYR A 146 20.58 8.21 3.11
N SER A 147 20.06 9.16 3.88
CA SER A 147 19.03 8.92 4.91
C SER A 147 17.62 8.84 4.31
N PRO A 148 16.64 8.28 5.02
CA PRO A 148 15.23 8.33 4.64
C PRO A 148 14.76 9.74 4.28
N LEU A 149 15.10 10.74 5.10
CA LEU A 149 14.71 12.13 4.86
C LEU A 149 15.35 12.71 3.58
N TYR A 150 16.61 12.36 3.29
CA TYR A 150 17.24 12.72 2.02
C TYR A 150 16.49 12.11 0.84
N LEU A 151 16.09 10.83 0.92
CA LEU A 151 15.37 10.16 -0.18
C LEU A 151 13.98 10.76 -0.40
N VAL A 152 13.26 11.10 0.67
CA VAL A 152 11.98 11.82 0.55
C VAL A 152 12.15 13.15 -0.18
N MET A 153 13.25 13.87 0.04
CA MET A 153 13.55 15.11 -0.68
C MET A 153 14.00 14.86 -2.12
N ALA A 154 14.82 13.84 -2.36
CA ALA A 154 15.54 13.61 -3.61
C ALA A 154 14.82 12.74 -4.65
N ASN A 155 13.65 12.18 -4.32
CA ASN A 155 12.97 11.21 -5.15
C ASN A 155 12.23 11.86 -6.34
N PHE A 156 12.60 11.47 -7.56
CA PHE A 156 11.97 11.90 -8.83
C PHE A 156 10.90 10.96 -9.35
N TYR A 157 10.84 9.75 -8.82
CA TYR A 157 9.95 8.68 -9.26
C TYR A 157 8.69 8.57 -8.39
N GLY A 158 8.61 9.35 -7.29
CA GLY A 158 7.45 9.38 -6.39
C GLY A 158 6.23 10.07 -7.01
N ASP A 159 5.05 9.49 -6.76
CA ASP A 159 3.79 9.82 -7.41
C ASP A 159 3.21 11.18 -7.04
N SER A 160 3.55 11.74 -5.87
CA SER A 160 3.07 13.07 -5.49
C SER A 160 4.02 13.82 -4.54
N GLU A 161 4.30 15.09 -4.87
CA GLU A 161 4.97 16.04 -3.96
C GLU A 161 4.20 16.18 -2.64
N GLU A 162 2.87 16.01 -2.68
CA GLU A 162 1.98 16.04 -1.52
C GLU A 162 2.36 14.97 -0.47
N ASN A 163 2.59 13.73 -0.90
CA ASN A 163 3.02 12.66 0.00
C ASN A 163 4.44 12.89 0.52
N ARG A 164 5.32 13.42 -0.33
CA ARG A 164 6.69 13.76 0.09
C ARG A 164 6.69 14.80 1.21
N ILE A 165 5.92 15.89 1.07
CA ILE A 165 5.86 16.91 2.14
C ILE A 165 5.16 16.40 3.40
N LYS A 166 4.11 15.58 3.28
CA LYS A 166 3.49 14.92 4.45
C LYS A 166 4.48 14.02 5.17
N THR A 167 5.22 13.19 4.43
CA THR A 167 6.23 12.29 4.97
C THR A 167 7.38 13.06 5.62
N ALA A 168 7.90 14.11 4.98
CA ALA A 168 8.96 14.93 5.52
C ALA A 168 8.55 15.60 6.84
N LYS A 169 7.36 16.20 6.89
CA LYS A 169 6.79 16.76 8.13
C LYS A 169 6.64 15.70 9.21
N PHE A 170 6.09 14.54 8.86
CA PHE A 170 5.92 13.43 9.79
C PHE A 170 7.27 12.94 10.36
N PHE A 171 8.32 12.85 9.54
CA PHE A 171 9.66 12.49 9.99
C PHE A 171 10.23 13.52 10.95
N VAL A 172 10.11 14.81 10.63
CA VAL A 172 10.56 15.90 11.52
C VAL A 172 9.80 15.86 12.85
N ASP A 173 8.48 15.67 12.83
CA ASP A 173 7.65 15.52 14.03
C ASP A 173 8.05 14.30 14.88
N LYS A 174 8.53 13.24 14.24
CA LYS A 174 9.08 12.03 14.89
C LYS A 174 10.55 12.16 15.30
N GLY A 175 11.17 13.31 15.04
CA GLY A 175 12.52 13.64 15.51
C GLY A 175 13.65 13.30 14.55
N ALA A 176 13.37 13.08 13.25
CA ALA A 176 14.42 12.95 12.24
C ALA A 176 15.34 14.18 12.25
N ALA A 177 16.64 13.96 12.11
CA ALA A 177 17.63 15.01 12.11
C ALA A 177 17.56 15.79 10.78
N VAL A 178 17.10 17.05 10.86
CA VAL A 178 17.28 18.02 9.78
C VAL A 178 18.64 18.68 9.96
N THR A 179 19.60 18.28 9.12
CA THR A 179 20.99 18.75 9.14
C THR A 179 21.39 19.31 7.78
N THR A 180 22.41 20.17 7.74
CA THR A 180 22.97 20.74 6.51
C THR A 180 23.44 19.70 5.49
N ASP A 181 23.82 18.49 5.95
CA ASP A 181 24.22 17.37 5.09
C ASP A 181 23.14 16.94 4.08
N LEU A 182 21.86 17.25 4.32
CA LEU A 182 20.77 16.98 3.37
C LEU A 182 20.97 17.73 2.04
N PHE A 183 21.65 18.88 2.08
CA PHE A 183 21.92 19.74 0.93
C PHE A 183 23.36 19.59 0.42
N ASN A 184 24.15 18.68 0.99
CA ASN A 184 25.50 18.42 0.50
C ASN A 184 25.44 17.79 -0.89
N ILE A 185 26.36 18.23 -1.74
CA ILE A 185 26.52 17.72 -3.09
C ILE A 185 27.53 16.58 -3.07
N ASP A 186 27.22 15.47 -3.73
CA ASP A 186 28.24 14.47 -4.05
C ASP A 186 29.11 14.99 -5.21
N GLU A 187 30.32 15.45 -4.89
CA GLU A 187 31.28 15.98 -5.86
C GLU A 187 31.72 14.95 -6.92
N ASN A 188 31.46 13.65 -6.71
CA ASN A 188 31.80 12.58 -7.65
C ASN A 188 30.68 12.27 -8.65
N LYS A 189 29.48 12.84 -8.47
CA LYS A 189 28.40 12.71 -9.45
C LYS A 189 28.64 13.59 -10.66
N ASP A 190 28.00 13.20 -11.76
CA ASP A 190 27.95 13.96 -13.00
C ASP A 190 27.61 15.43 -12.71
N GLU A 191 28.33 16.36 -13.33
CA GLU A 191 28.09 17.79 -13.19
C GLU A 191 26.66 18.18 -13.61
N ASP A 192 26.06 17.41 -14.53
CA ASP A 192 24.66 17.57 -14.94
C ASP A 192 23.66 17.20 -13.85
N LEU A 193 24.06 16.42 -12.85
CA LEU A 193 23.24 16.01 -11.71
C LEU A 193 23.50 16.87 -10.46
N ARG A 194 24.36 17.88 -10.56
CA ARG A 194 24.64 18.84 -9.48
C ARG A 194 23.34 19.52 -9.07
N TYR A 195 23.02 19.50 -7.77
CA TYR A 195 21.78 20.03 -7.16
C TYR A 195 20.46 19.35 -7.54
N HIS A 196 20.48 18.28 -8.34
CA HIS A 196 19.26 17.62 -8.80
C HIS A 196 18.35 17.23 -7.62
N HIS A 197 18.90 16.61 -6.58
CA HIS A 197 18.16 16.24 -5.36
C HIS A 197 17.42 17.41 -4.69
N ILE A 198 17.96 18.64 -4.76
CA ILE A 198 17.31 19.85 -4.21
C ILE A 198 16.14 20.26 -5.10
N GLY A 199 16.29 20.19 -6.42
CA GLY A 199 15.21 20.49 -7.38
C GLY A 199 14.14 19.39 -7.50
N ALA A 200 14.39 18.20 -6.95
CA ALA A 200 13.49 17.04 -7.03
C ALA A 200 12.14 17.29 -6.34
N SER A 201 12.18 17.94 -5.18
CA SER A 201 11.02 18.29 -4.39
C SER A 201 11.20 19.70 -3.82
N PRO A 202 10.87 20.76 -4.59
CA PRO A 202 11.08 22.13 -4.15
C PRO A 202 10.31 22.46 -2.87
N VAL A 203 9.16 21.83 -2.64
CA VAL A 203 8.36 22.05 -1.42
C VAL A 203 9.05 21.45 -0.19
N VAL A 204 9.60 20.24 -0.31
CA VAL A 204 10.35 19.60 0.79
C VAL A 204 11.67 20.33 1.04
N SER A 205 12.42 20.65 0.00
CA SER A 205 13.66 21.42 0.09
C SER A 205 13.44 22.77 0.77
N ASN A 206 12.38 23.50 0.37
CA ASN A 206 11.99 24.76 1.01
C ASN A 206 11.66 24.57 2.50
N TYR A 207 10.85 23.57 2.83
CA TYR A 207 10.47 23.27 4.21
C TYR A 207 11.69 22.95 5.10
N LEU A 208 12.58 22.08 4.62
CA LEU A 208 13.78 21.67 5.36
C LEU A 208 14.79 22.81 5.48
N MET A 209 14.95 23.64 4.44
CA MET A 209 15.84 24.81 4.49
C MET A 209 15.36 25.84 5.52
N ASN A 210 14.05 26.09 5.59
CA ASN A 210 13.48 26.98 6.59
C ASN A 210 13.73 26.48 8.03
N ILE A 211 13.67 25.17 8.26
CA ILE A 211 14.05 24.59 9.57
C ILE A 211 15.53 24.84 9.89
N LEU A 212 16.45 24.72 8.92
CA LEU A 212 17.87 25.01 9.14
C LEU A 212 18.09 26.48 9.48
N HIS A 213 17.42 27.40 8.75
CA HIS A 213 17.47 28.83 9.04
C HIS A 213 16.96 29.16 10.44
N GLU A 214 15.86 28.55 10.88
CA GLU A 214 15.33 28.73 12.25
C GLU A 214 16.32 28.24 13.33
N LYS A 215 17.09 27.19 13.04
CA LYS A 215 18.16 26.70 13.91
C LYS A 215 19.43 27.56 13.86
N GLY A 216 19.55 28.47 12.88
CA GLY A 216 20.77 29.20 12.59
C GLY A 216 21.90 28.31 12.04
N GLU A 217 21.54 27.19 11.42
CA GLU A 217 22.47 26.30 10.73
C GLU A 217 22.64 26.77 9.29
N GLU A 218 23.90 26.87 8.84
CA GLU A 218 24.25 27.33 7.50
C GLU A 218 24.86 26.18 6.70
N THR A 219 24.43 26.03 5.45
CA THR A 219 25.02 25.07 4.51
C THR A 219 26.30 25.66 3.90
N ASN A 220 27.00 24.85 3.09
CA ASN A 220 28.18 25.32 2.36
C ASN A 220 27.83 25.90 0.97
N MET A 221 26.54 26.06 0.65
CA MET A 221 26.09 26.63 -0.62
C MET A 221 26.23 28.16 -0.64
N PRO A 222 26.24 28.80 -1.83
CA PRO A 222 26.14 30.26 -1.93
C PRO A 222 24.89 30.79 -1.20
N LYS A 223 25.00 31.94 -0.54
CA LYS A 223 23.91 32.48 0.29
C LYS A 223 22.69 32.87 -0.53
N ALA A 224 22.88 33.43 -1.71
CA ALA A 224 21.79 33.72 -2.63
C ALA A 224 20.99 32.44 -2.95
N MET A 225 21.68 31.30 -3.10
CA MET A 225 21.04 30.02 -3.37
C MET A 225 20.29 29.46 -2.14
N GLU A 226 20.88 29.52 -0.95
CA GLU A 226 20.18 29.14 0.29
C GLU A 226 18.88 29.93 0.47
N TYR A 227 18.96 31.25 0.28
CA TYR A 227 17.80 32.12 0.43
C TYR A 227 16.75 31.88 -0.66
N ALA A 228 17.17 31.62 -1.90
CA ALA A 228 16.25 31.24 -2.97
C ALA A 228 15.49 29.96 -2.61
N ILE A 229 16.19 28.93 -2.10
CA ILE A 229 15.58 27.67 -1.67
C ILE A 229 14.54 27.91 -0.57
N SER A 230 14.86 28.76 0.41
CA SER A 230 13.93 29.11 1.49
C SER A 230 12.77 30.03 1.07
N GLY A 231 12.82 30.64 -0.11
CA GLY A 231 11.84 31.61 -0.61
C GLY A 231 12.07 33.06 -0.18
N ASP A 232 13.19 33.37 0.50
CA ASP A 232 13.56 34.74 0.90
C ASP A 232 14.26 35.46 -0.28
N LEU A 233 13.47 35.93 -1.24
CA LEU A 233 14.00 36.49 -2.47
C LEU A 233 14.62 37.88 -2.31
N ASP A 234 14.19 38.65 -1.31
CA ASP A 234 14.83 39.92 -0.95
C ASP A 234 16.31 39.69 -0.58
N LYS A 235 16.60 38.71 0.29
CA LYS A 235 17.99 38.37 0.61
C LYS A 235 18.72 37.73 -0.56
N THR A 236 18.03 36.91 -1.35
CA THR A 236 18.61 36.34 -2.58
C THR A 236 19.16 37.44 -3.47
N ILE A 237 18.34 38.46 -3.75
CA ILE A 237 18.72 39.64 -4.54
C ILE A 237 19.86 40.41 -3.86
N GLU A 238 19.77 40.65 -2.54
CA GLU A 238 20.80 41.36 -1.77
C GLU A 238 22.19 40.72 -1.94
N TYR A 239 22.30 39.39 -1.87
CA TYR A 239 23.58 38.69 -2.02
C TYR A 239 24.12 38.73 -3.45
N ILE A 240 23.25 38.60 -4.46
CA ILE A 240 23.65 38.73 -5.87
C ILE A 240 24.14 40.15 -6.15
N GLU A 241 23.46 41.18 -5.65
CA GLU A 241 23.85 42.59 -5.82
C GLU A 241 25.17 42.93 -5.13
N LYS A 242 25.48 42.26 -4.01
CA LYS A 242 26.80 42.35 -3.35
C LYS A 242 27.93 41.68 -4.13
N GLY A 243 27.62 41.02 -5.25
CA GLY A 243 28.58 40.38 -6.12
C GLY A 243 28.97 38.96 -5.70
N GLU A 244 28.08 38.23 -5.03
CA GLU A 244 28.28 36.80 -4.80
C GLU A 244 28.37 36.07 -6.15
N ALA A 245 29.45 35.33 -6.36
CA ALA A 245 29.68 34.62 -7.61
C ALA A 245 28.88 33.33 -7.64
N LEU A 246 28.01 33.19 -8.62
CA LEU A 246 27.22 31.98 -8.90
C LEU A 246 27.69 31.34 -10.20
N THR A 247 27.85 30.02 -10.19
CA THR A 247 27.99 29.21 -11.41
C THR A 247 26.67 29.19 -12.19
N ASP A 248 26.71 28.77 -13.46
CA ASP A 248 25.49 28.75 -14.28
C ASP A 248 24.44 27.78 -13.72
N LYS A 249 24.84 26.66 -13.11
CA LYS A 249 23.93 25.73 -12.43
C LYS A 249 23.29 26.30 -11.17
N GLU A 250 24.04 27.10 -10.40
CA GLU A 250 23.49 27.79 -9.23
C GLU A 250 22.52 28.89 -9.64
N LYS A 251 22.80 29.60 -10.74
CA LYS A 251 21.85 30.57 -11.32
C LYS A 251 20.58 29.88 -11.83
N GLU A 252 20.69 28.74 -12.49
CA GLU A 252 19.53 27.93 -12.92
C GLU A 252 18.65 27.57 -11.72
N LEU A 253 19.25 27.07 -10.62
CA LEU A 253 18.49 26.72 -9.43
C LEU A 253 17.88 27.94 -8.73
N VAL A 254 18.63 29.05 -8.62
CA VAL A 254 18.10 30.32 -8.07
C VAL A 254 16.93 30.82 -8.92
N PHE A 255 17.02 30.72 -10.24
CA PHE A 255 15.94 31.06 -11.16
C PHE A 255 14.72 30.16 -10.96
N ASP A 256 14.92 28.84 -10.88
CA ASP A 256 13.86 27.87 -10.65
C ASP A 256 13.10 28.20 -9.36
N TYR A 257 13.81 28.32 -8.24
CA TYR A 257 13.19 28.61 -6.95
C TYR A 257 12.57 30.01 -6.87
N ALA A 258 13.15 31.00 -7.56
CA ALA A 258 12.52 32.31 -7.70
C ALA A 258 11.19 32.22 -8.44
N SER A 259 11.08 31.37 -9.47
CA SER A 259 9.80 31.12 -10.14
C SER A 259 8.81 30.35 -9.26
N TYR A 260 9.30 29.46 -8.40
CA TYR A 260 8.45 28.61 -7.57
C TYR A 260 7.83 29.37 -6.39
N PHE A 261 8.59 30.25 -5.73
CA PHE A 261 8.19 30.89 -4.47
C PHE A 261 8.13 32.41 -4.52
N GLY A 262 8.64 33.04 -5.58
CA GLY A 262 8.75 34.49 -5.69
C GLY A 262 7.54 35.23 -6.21
N MET A 263 7.49 36.53 -5.93
CA MET A 263 6.63 37.47 -6.62
C MET A 263 7.20 37.80 -8.02
N PRO A 264 6.36 38.18 -8.99
CA PRO A 264 6.82 38.52 -10.35
C PRO A 264 7.95 39.56 -10.41
N ASP A 265 7.88 40.62 -9.61
CA ASP A 265 8.89 41.70 -9.62
C ASP A 265 10.26 41.22 -9.10
N GLU A 266 10.25 40.32 -8.10
CA GLU A 266 11.46 39.70 -7.54
C GLU A 266 12.07 38.74 -8.58
N PHE A 267 11.23 37.93 -9.21
CA PHE A 267 11.64 37.00 -10.26
C PHE A 267 12.25 37.72 -11.48
N GLU A 268 11.63 38.80 -11.97
CA GLU A 268 12.19 39.63 -13.04
C GLU A 268 13.55 40.22 -12.64
N THR A 269 13.68 40.66 -11.39
CA THR A 269 14.93 41.20 -10.86
C THR A 269 16.02 40.14 -10.85
N ILE A 270 15.71 38.92 -10.39
CA ILE A 270 16.64 37.79 -10.39
C ILE A 270 17.02 37.39 -11.81
N CYS A 271 16.06 37.33 -12.75
CA CYS A 271 16.35 37.05 -14.17
C CYS A 271 17.35 38.05 -14.75
N ARG A 272 17.15 39.35 -14.48
CA ARG A 272 18.07 40.40 -14.93
C ARG A 272 19.46 40.27 -14.30
N LEU A 273 19.54 39.98 -13.00
CA LEU A 273 20.82 39.88 -12.28
C LEU A 273 21.60 38.61 -12.64
N THR A 274 20.90 37.53 -12.98
CA THR A 274 21.51 36.24 -13.36
C THR A 274 21.65 36.04 -14.87
N GLU A 275 21.12 36.98 -15.67
CA GLU A 275 21.05 36.91 -17.15
C GLU A 275 20.20 35.73 -17.68
N MET A 276 19.37 35.13 -16.82
CA MET A 276 18.47 34.04 -17.16
C MET A 276 17.28 34.51 -18.00
N GLN A 277 16.84 33.66 -18.92
CA GLN A 277 15.68 33.90 -19.77
C GLN A 277 14.44 33.21 -19.20
N ILE A 278 13.28 33.85 -19.34
CA ILE A 278 11.99 33.39 -18.76
C ILE A 278 11.38 32.22 -19.56
N ASP A 279 11.94 31.83 -20.70
CA ASP A 279 11.38 30.81 -21.58
C ASP A 279 11.47 29.37 -21.04
N ASN A 280 12.27 29.12 -20.00
CA ASN A 280 12.51 27.79 -19.43
C ASN A 280 11.81 27.52 -18.09
N VAL A 281 10.74 28.26 -17.77
CA VAL A 281 10.04 28.09 -16.50
C VAL A 281 9.19 26.81 -16.46
N ASN A 282 9.27 26.07 -15.35
CA ASN A 282 8.51 24.84 -15.15
C ASN A 282 7.14 25.08 -14.48
N MET A 283 6.08 25.20 -15.30
CA MET A 283 4.72 25.45 -14.84
C MET A 283 4.18 24.38 -13.89
N GLU A 284 4.52 23.09 -14.07
CA GLU A 284 4.08 22.04 -13.14
C GLU A 284 4.61 22.30 -11.73
N ARG A 285 5.89 22.66 -11.61
CA ARG A 285 6.52 22.94 -10.32
C ARG A 285 5.93 24.17 -9.65
N ILE A 286 5.62 25.22 -10.40
CA ILE A 286 4.95 26.42 -9.88
C ILE A 286 3.56 26.07 -9.33
N ILE A 287 2.78 25.25 -10.04
CA ILE A 287 1.48 24.78 -9.57
C ILE A 287 1.64 23.95 -8.30
N GLN A 288 2.60 23.03 -8.25
CA GLN A 288 2.89 22.22 -7.05
C GLN A 288 3.30 23.08 -5.84
N CYS A 289 3.97 24.22 -6.07
CA CYS A 289 4.36 25.16 -5.02
C CYS A 289 3.24 26.14 -4.65
N GLY A 290 2.09 26.11 -5.35
CA GLY A 290 0.93 26.95 -5.05
C GLY A 290 1.08 28.43 -5.38
N ASN A 291 1.99 28.79 -6.31
CA ASN A 291 2.28 30.19 -6.61
C ASN A 291 1.38 30.74 -7.73
N LEU A 292 0.15 31.13 -7.36
CA LEU A 292 -0.84 31.70 -8.28
C LEU A 292 -0.35 32.98 -8.95
N ASP A 293 0.33 33.87 -8.22
CA ASP A 293 0.82 35.15 -8.76
C ASP A 293 1.79 34.93 -9.92
N MET A 294 2.70 33.96 -9.80
CA MET A 294 3.60 33.59 -10.89
C MET A 294 2.86 32.96 -12.07
N ILE A 295 1.88 32.07 -11.82
CA ILE A 295 1.06 31.47 -12.89
C ILE A 295 0.37 32.57 -13.70
N GLN A 296 -0.25 33.54 -13.02
CA GLN A 296 -0.92 34.68 -13.65
C GLN A 296 0.05 35.50 -14.48
N TYR A 297 1.20 35.85 -13.91
CA TYR A 297 2.25 36.61 -14.58
C TYR A 297 2.72 35.93 -15.87
N LEU A 298 3.05 34.63 -15.81
CA LEU A 298 3.54 33.88 -16.97
C LEU A 298 2.51 33.84 -18.11
N ILE A 299 1.23 33.65 -17.78
CA ILE A 299 0.16 33.58 -18.79
C ILE A 299 -0.13 34.95 -19.38
N GLU A 300 -0.30 35.98 -18.55
CA GLU A 300 -0.79 37.29 -18.97
C GLU A 300 0.30 38.21 -19.51
N LYS A 301 1.53 38.09 -18.99
CA LYS A 301 2.65 38.98 -19.34
C LYS A 301 3.68 38.29 -20.21
N CYS A 302 4.01 37.03 -19.92
CA CYS A 302 5.00 36.29 -20.70
C CYS A 302 4.40 35.52 -21.88
N GLY A 303 3.06 35.45 -21.98
CA GLY A 303 2.37 34.77 -23.07
C GLY A 303 2.51 33.25 -23.04
N PHE A 304 2.70 32.67 -21.85
CA PHE A 304 2.75 31.23 -21.65
C PHE A 304 1.43 30.59 -22.09
N LYS A 305 1.52 29.48 -22.81
CA LYS A 305 0.35 28.76 -23.34
C LYS A 305 0.08 27.52 -22.50
N LEU A 306 -1.09 27.48 -21.86
CA LEU A 306 -1.56 26.34 -21.08
C LEU A 306 -1.81 25.08 -21.90
N GLN A 307 -2.08 25.23 -23.20
CA GLN A 307 -2.22 24.11 -24.13
C GLN A 307 -1.71 24.47 -25.53
N SER A 308 -1.26 23.46 -26.26
CA SER A 308 -0.88 23.54 -27.68
C SER A 308 -1.78 22.65 -28.55
N GLU A 309 -1.65 22.76 -29.88
CA GLU A 309 -2.42 21.91 -30.82
C GLU A 309 -2.26 20.41 -30.53
N LYS A 310 -1.04 20.01 -30.11
CA LYS A 310 -0.78 18.71 -29.50
C LYS A 310 -0.47 18.93 -28.03
N VAL A 311 -1.27 18.35 -27.16
CA VAL A 311 -1.12 18.44 -25.72
C VAL A 311 0.11 17.63 -25.29
N SER A 312 0.97 18.23 -24.46
CA SER A 312 2.11 17.52 -23.85
C SER A 312 1.68 16.84 -22.55
N PRO A 313 2.37 15.78 -22.09
CA PRO A 313 2.08 15.16 -20.80
C PRO A 313 2.08 16.15 -19.63
N SER A 314 2.88 17.22 -19.74
CA SER A 314 2.91 18.27 -18.72
C SER A 314 1.65 19.11 -18.70
N GLN A 315 1.13 19.47 -19.87
CA GLN A 315 -0.14 20.20 -19.98
C GLN A 315 -1.33 19.38 -19.50
N GLU A 316 -1.26 18.04 -19.61
CA GLU A 316 -2.27 17.13 -19.06
C GLU A 316 -2.35 17.18 -17.53
N ASN A 317 -1.26 17.57 -16.87
CA ASN A 317 -1.16 17.56 -15.42
C ASN A 317 -1.61 18.86 -14.73
N TYR A 318 -1.70 20.00 -15.41
CA TYR A 318 -1.89 21.29 -14.72
C TYR A 318 -3.16 21.36 -13.86
N LEU A 319 -4.33 21.01 -14.42
CA LEU A 319 -5.57 20.97 -13.64
C LEU A 319 -5.54 19.87 -12.58
N LYS A 320 -5.01 18.69 -12.92
CA LYS A 320 -4.84 17.57 -11.99
C LYS A 320 -4.04 17.99 -10.75
N LEU A 321 -2.91 18.69 -10.95
CA LEU A 321 -2.04 19.16 -9.87
C LEU A 321 -2.74 20.21 -8.99
N ALA A 322 -3.44 21.18 -9.59
CA ALA A 322 -4.19 22.16 -8.81
C ALA A 322 -5.25 21.49 -7.90
N VAL A 323 -5.93 20.45 -8.42
CA VAL A 323 -6.90 19.68 -7.65
C VAL A 323 -6.25 18.83 -6.56
N LEU A 324 -5.20 18.06 -6.92
CA LEU A 324 -4.51 17.15 -6.01
C LEU A 324 -3.96 17.88 -4.77
N PHE A 325 -3.41 19.09 -4.95
CA PHE A 325 -2.86 19.89 -3.85
C PHE A 325 -3.90 20.76 -3.13
N GLY A 326 -5.14 20.79 -3.61
CA GLY A 326 -6.21 21.55 -2.95
C GLY A 326 -6.24 23.05 -3.31
N TYR A 327 -5.54 23.47 -4.37
CA TYR A 327 -5.46 24.87 -4.79
C TYR A 327 -6.68 25.30 -5.61
N SER A 328 -7.77 25.60 -4.90
CA SER A 328 -9.08 25.92 -5.47
C SER A 328 -9.09 27.17 -6.37
N ASP A 329 -8.26 28.15 -6.04
CA ASP A 329 -8.05 29.40 -6.78
C ASP A 329 -7.22 29.19 -8.06
N ILE A 330 -6.16 28.38 -7.99
CA ILE A 330 -5.39 27.96 -9.16
C ILE A 330 -6.27 27.14 -10.10
N PHE A 331 -7.08 26.21 -9.57
CA PHE A 331 -8.04 25.46 -10.37
C PHE A 331 -9.01 26.38 -11.12
N ASP A 332 -9.66 27.32 -10.42
CA ASP A 332 -10.55 28.32 -11.04
C ASP A 332 -9.84 29.11 -12.14
N TYR A 333 -8.63 29.57 -11.86
CA TYR A 333 -7.85 30.36 -12.80
C TYR A 333 -7.52 29.57 -14.07
N LEU A 334 -7.03 28.34 -13.93
CA LEU A 334 -6.68 27.47 -15.05
C LEU A 334 -7.90 27.10 -15.90
N CYS A 335 -9.04 26.80 -15.28
CA CYS A 335 -10.31 26.57 -15.98
C CYS A 335 -10.72 27.78 -16.83
N ASN A 336 -10.61 28.99 -16.28
CA ASN A 336 -10.96 30.23 -16.98
C ASN A 336 -9.98 30.59 -18.12
N HIS A 337 -8.79 29.99 -18.14
CA HIS A 337 -7.76 30.23 -19.16
C HIS A 337 -7.60 29.06 -20.14
N ASN A 338 -8.59 28.18 -20.22
CA ASN A 338 -8.62 27.03 -21.13
C ASN A 338 -7.40 26.10 -20.97
N ALA A 339 -7.03 25.77 -19.73
CA ALA A 339 -6.15 24.64 -19.48
C ALA A 339 -6.75 23.34 -20.05
N TYR A 340 -5.87 22.41 -20.44
CA TYR A 340 -6.32 21.09 -20.89
C TYR A 340 -7.00 20.34 -19.74
N ASN A 341 -8.13 19.72 -20.05
CA ASN A 341 -8.87 18.88 -19.11
C ASN A 341 -8.50 17.39 -19.31
N PRO A 342 -7.87 16.72 -18.31
CA PRO A 342 -7.53 15.30 -18.39
C PRO A 342 -8.74 14.36 -18.25
N GLY A 343 -9.94 14.91 -18.01
CA GLY A 343 -11.20 14.21 -17.92
C GLY A 343 -11.68 14.00 -16.49
N ALA A 344 -12.98 13.85 -16.35
CA ALA A 344 -13.68 13.77 -15.07
C ALA A 344 -13.13 12.71 -14.12
N SER A 345 -12.78 11.52 -14.62
CA SER A 345 -12.24 10.43 -13.77
C SER A 345 -10.98 10.88 -13.03
N VAL A 346 -10.01 11.44 -13.76
CA VAL A 346 -8.72 11.89 -13.21
C VAL A 346 -8.91 13.01 -12.19
N LEU A 347 -9.76 14.00 -12.51
CA LEU A 347 -9.97 15.15 -11.63
C LEU A 347 -10.78 14.79 -10.38
N LEU A 348 -11.83 13.97 -10.51
CA LEU A 348 -12.64 13.51 -9.37
C LEU A 348 -11.85 12.58 -8.46
N GLU A 349 -11.04 11.67 -9.00
CA GLU A 349 -10.12 10.84 -8.20
C GLU A 349 -9.10 11.71 -7.45
N SER A 350 -8.51 12.71 -8.12
CA SER A 350 -7.56 13.63 -7.49
C SER A 350 -8.22 14.47 -6.39
N ALA A 351 -9.47 14.90 -6.58
CA ALA A 351 -10.22 15.66 -5.59
C ALA A 351 -10.60 14.79 -4.38
N LEU A 352 -10.97 13.53 -4.62
CA LEU A 352 -11.18 12.57 -3.55
C LEU A 352 -9.89 12.31 -2.79
N TYR A 353 -8.77 12.09 -3.48
CA TYR A 353 -7.46 11.92 -2.88
C TYR A 353 -7.14 13.08 -1.91
N ASN A 354 -7.27 14.31 -2.39
CA ASN A 354 -7.04 15.53 -1.62
C ASN A 354 -7.94 15.63 -0.37
N GLY A 355 -9.19 15.21 -0.48
CA GLY A 355 -10.13 15.18 0.65
C GLY A 355 -10.78 16.52 1.00
N ASN A 356 -10.58 17.59 0.21
CA ASN A 356 -11.31 18.84 0.35
C ASN A 356 -12.67 18.78 -0.35
N LEU A 357 -13.76 18.66 0.42
CA LEU A 357 -15.12 18.54 -0.12
C LEU A 357 -15.54 19.74 -0.97
N ASP A 358 -15.21 20.96 -0.58
CA ASP A 358 -15.63 22.16 -1.33
C ASP A 358 -14.97 22.20 -2.71
N LEU A 359 -13.69 21.82 -2.80
CA LEU A 359 -13.01 21.66 -4.07
C LEU A 359 -13.59 20.51 -4.89
N PHE A 360 -13.90 19.37 -4.25
CA PHE A 360 -14.56 18.26 -4.94
C PHE A 360 -15.89 18.66 -5.56
N LYS A 361 -16.75 19.36 -4.81
CA LYS A 361 -18.03 19.88 -5.32
C LYS A 361 -17.80 20.78 -6.54
N LYS A 362 -16.82 21.68 -6.45
CA LYS A 362 -16.45 22.57 -7.54
C LYS A 362 -15.98 21.81 -8.80
N VAL A 363 -15.10 20.83 -8.64
CA VAL A 363 -14.61 19.96 -9.74
C VAL A 363 -15.77 19.17 -10.34
N TYR A 364 -16.67 18.63 -9.51
CA TYR A 364 -17.85 17.92 -9.95
C TYR A 364 -18.75 18.80 -10.83
N GLU A 365 -19.10 20.01 -10.38
CA GLU A 365 -19.93 20.92 -11.18
C GLU A 365 -19.22 21.39 -12.46
N TYR A 366 -17.89 21.50 -12.44
CA TYR A 366 -17.12 21.82 -13.65
C TYR A 366 -17.24 20.71 -14.69
N GLU A 367 -16.99 19.46 -14.30
CA GLU A 367 -17.04 18.30 -15.20
C GLU A 367 -18.46 18.03 -15.73
N ALA A 368 -19.48 18.25 -14.88
CA ALA A 368 -20.88 17.99 -15.21
C ALA A 368 -21.42 18.89 -16.33
N GLN A 369 -20.71 19.98 -16.66
CA GLN A 369 -21.07 20.87 -17.76
C GLN A 369 -20.83 20.23 -19.14
N SER A 370 -19.90 19.28 -19.24
CA SER A 370 -19.47 18.72 -20.52
C SER A 370 -19.51 17.19 -20.61
N THR A 371 -19.61 16.51 -19.47
CA THR A 371 -19.61 15.04 -19.41
C THR A 371 -20.80 14.56 -18.59
N ASP A 372 -21.48 13.51 -19.05
CA ASP A 372 -22.47 12.83 -18.23
C ASP A 372 -21.74 12.01 -17.15
N ILE A 373 -21.61 12.61 -15.97
CA ILE A 373 -20.95 11.99 -14.82
C ILE A 373 -21.79 10.83 -14.26
N THR A 374 -23.08 10.72 -14.63
CA THR A 374 -23.92 9.63 -14.13
C THR A 374 -23.56 8.28 -14.76
N GLU A 375 -22.99 8.24 -15.97
CA GLU A 375 -22.47 7.03 -16.62
C GLU A 375 -21.04 6.66 -16.14
N LEU A 376 -20.26 7.61 -15.61
CA LEU A 376 -18.95 7.31 -14.99
C LEU A 376 -19.07 6.33 -13.81
N ASN A 377 -20.25 6.27 -13.19
CA ASN A 377 -20.62 5.30 -12.14
C ASN A 377 -20.46 3.84 -12.55
N GLU A 378 -20.60 3.52 -13.83
CA GLU A 378 -20.51 2.15 -14.35
C GLU A 378 -19.09 1.80 -14.82
N ILE A 379 -18.29 2.81 -15.16
CA ILE A 379 -17.04 2.61 -15.91
C ILE A 379 -15.80 2.74 -15.02
N TYR A 380 -15.82 3.59 -13.99
CA TYR A 380 -14.64 3.81 -13.16
C TYR A 380 -15.00 3.83 -11.68
N ASN A 381 -14.57 2.77 -10.98
CA ASN A 381 -14.46 2.76 -9.53
C ASN A 381 -13.66 3.99 -9.11
N LEU A 382 -14.31 5.06 -8.63
CA LEU A 382 -13.66 5.94 -7.67
C LEU A 382 -13.14 4.96 -6.61
N ASP A 383 -11.83 4.71 -6.47
CA ASP A 383 -11.39 3.58 -5.66
C ASP A 383 -12.01 3.67 -4.26
N GLY A 384 -12.66 2.60 -3.79
CA GLY A 384 -13.25 2.53 -2.44
C GLY A 384 -12.30 3.02 -1.37
N TYR A 385 -11.01 2.80 -1.60
CA TYR A 385 -9.93 3.35 -0.81
C TYR A 385 -10.06 4.87 -0.53
N TYR A 386 -10.39 5.70 -1.53
CA TYR A 386 -10.43 7.15 -1.35
C TYR A 386 -11.70 7.66 -0.67
N LEU A 387 -12.82 6.93 -0.77
CA LEU A 387 -14.07 7.31 -0.09
C LEU A 387 -14.13 6.80 1.35
N ASN A 388 -13.27 5.85 1.73
CA ASN A 388 -13.31 5.27 3.06
C ASN A 388 -13.20 6.36 4.14
N GLY A 389 -14.16 6.39 5.08
CA GLY A 389 -14.24 7.40 6.13
C GLY A 389 -14.73 8.80 5.70
N LYS A 390 -15.03 9.05 4.41
CA LYS A 390 -15.46 10.36 3.88
C LYS A 390 -16.98 10.48 3.75
N LEU A 391 -17.67 10.46 4.88
CA LEU A 391 -19.13 10.41 4.95
C LEU A 391 -19.82 11.64 4.31
N ASP A 392 -19.19 12.80 4.38
CA ASP A 392 -19.63 14.06 3.80
C ASP A 392 -19.58 14.06 2.25
N PHE A 393 -18.59 13.38 1.67
CA PHE A 393 -18.54 13.10 0.23
C PHE A 393 -19.67 12.15 -0.18
N ILE A 394 -19.89 11.08 0.58
CA ILE A 394 -20.99 10.13 0.36
C ILE A 394 -22.33 10.87 0.40
N ASP A 395 -22.52 11.77 1.37
CA ASP A 395 -23.73 12.57 1.50
C ASP A 395 -24.00 13.43 0.28
N TYR A 396 -22.99 14.17 -0.18
CA TYR A 396 -23.10 14.98 -1.38
C TYR A 396 -23.44 14.11 -2.60
N LEU A 397 -22.72 13.01 -2.80
CA LEU A 397 -22.89 12.14 -3.96
C LEU A 397 -24.25 11.43 -3.97
N MET A 398 -24.68 10.84 -2.86
CA MET A 398 -25.97 10.12 -2.81
C MET A 398 -27.15 11.07 -2.72
N SER A 399 -27.08 12.10 -1.87
CA SER A 399 -28.25 12.94 -1.55
C SER A 399 -28.47 14.06 -2.55
N GLU A 400 -27.39 14.68 -3.07
CA GLU A 400 -27.50 15.81 -3.99
C GLU A 400 -27.34 15.37 -5.45
N LYS A 401 -26.57 14.31 -5.71
CA LYS A 401 -26.24 13.85 -7.08
C LYS A 401 -26.84 12.50 -7.47
N ASN A 402 -27.59 11.85 -6.57
CA ASN A 402 -28.25 10.55 -6.81
C ASN A 402 -27.30 9.41 -7.21
N HIS A 403 -26.04 9.43 -6.76
CA HIS A 403 -25.13 8.30 -6.94
C HIS A 403 -25.57 7.11 -6.09
N THR A 404 -25.57 5.92 -6.69
CA THR A 404 -26.05 4.68 -6.04
C THR A 404 -24.94 3.85 -5.41
N PHE A 405 -23.69 4.02 -5.85
CA PHE A 405 -22.53 3.20 -5.44
C PHE A 405 -22.72 1.68 -5.66
N GLU A 406 -23.57 1.26 -6.59
CA GLU A 406 -23.87 -0.16 -6.82
C GLU A 406 -22.63 -0.98 -7.24
N CYS A 407 -21.79 -0.44 -8.12
CA CYS A 407 -20.57 -1.11 -8.58
C CYS A 407 -19.38 -0.96 -7.61
N TYR A 408 -19.57 -0.27 -6.49
CA TYR A 408 -18.51 0.10 -5.57
C TYR A 408 -17.98 -1.10 -4.79
N SER A 409 -16.68 -1.35 -4.88
CA SER A 409 -16.05 -2.47 -4.18
C SER A 409 -15.86 -2.18 -2.70
N PHE A 410 -16.31 -3.10 -1.83
CA PHE A 410 -16.06 -3.03 -0.38
C PHE A 410 -14.69 -3.54 0.05
N LYS A 411 -13.79 -3.86 -0.90
CA LYS A 411 -12.44 -4.39 -0.62
C LYS A 411 -11.64 -3.57 0.40
N ASN A 412 -11.71 -2.25 0.30
CA ASN A 412 -10.96 -1.30 1.13
C ASN A 412 -11.90 -0.37 1.92
N ILE A 413 -13.13 -0.81 2.18
CA ILE A 413 -14.17 -0.03 2.88
C ILE A 413 -14.36 -0.62 4.27
N ASP A 414 -14.13 0.19 5.29
CA ASP A 414 -14.37 -0.17 6.68
C ASP A 414 -15.86 -0.36 7.00
N PHE A 415 -16.11 -1.02 8.13
CA PHE A 415 -17.45 -1.32 8.61
C PHE A 415 -18.34 -0.08 8.70
N GLU A 416 -17.84 1.01 9.28
CA GLU A 416 -18.63 2.22 9.53
C GLU A 416 -19.08 2.88 8.22
N THR A 417 -18.17 2.96 7.24
CA THR A 417 -18.45 3.50 5.92
C THR A 417 -19.43 2.61 5.15
N ALA A 418 -19.24 1.28 5.19
CA ALA A 418 -20.17 0.33 4.57
C ALA A 418 -21.58 0.40 5.18
N ARG A 419 -21.67 0.44 6.51
CA ARG A 419 -22.93 0.62 7.23
C ARG A 419 -23.63 1.90 6.79
N TYR A 420 -22.88 3.01 6.73
CA TYR A 420 -23.43 4.30 6.31
C TYR A 420 -23.93 4.28 4.86
N LEU A 421 -23.18 3.67 3.93
CA LEU A 421 -23.61 3.51 2.54
C LEU A 421 -24.92 2.74 2.44
N TYR A 422 -25.07 1.65 3.21
CA TYR A 422 -26.31 0.88 3.24
C TYR A 422 -27.47 1.62 3.92
N GLU A 423 -27.21 2.47 4.91
CA GLU A 423 -28.22 3.36 5.52
C GLU A 423 -28.72 4.40 4.51
N LYS A 424 -27.84 4.88 3.63
CA LYS A 424 -28.16 5.82 2.54
C LYS A 424 -28.79 5.17 1.32
N GLY A 425 -28.94 3.84 1.32
CA GLY A 425 -29.67 3.10 0.30
C GLY A 425 -28.83 2.54 -0.83
N ARG A 426 -27.50 2.39 -0.65
CA ARG A 426 -26.67 1.61 -1.58
C ARG A 426 -27.25 0.18 -1.70
N PRO A 427 -27.47 -0.33 -2.93
CA PRO A 427 -27.91 -1.72 -3.10
C PRO A 427 -26.81 -2.71 -2.73
N LEU A 428 -27.21 -3.94 -2.42
CA LEU A 428 -26.28 -5.04 -2.18
C LEU A 428 -25.54 -5.41 -3.48
N ASN A 429 -24.21 -5.50 -3.42
CA ASN A 429 -23.37 -6.01 -4.51
C ASN A 429 -22.98 -7.46 -4.23
N ILE A 430 -22.83 -8.27 -5.29
CA ILE A 430 -22.47 -9.70 -5.21
C ILE A 430 -21.12 -9.95 -4.51
N THR A 431 -20.22 -8.98 -4.46
CA THR A 431 -18.90 -9.10 -3.82
C THR A 431 -18.86 -8.60 -2.37
N ASP A 432 -19.95 -8.01 -1.86
CA ASP A 432 -19.94 -7.39 -0.53
C ASP A 432 -19.68 -8.43 0.58
N LEU A 433 -20.27 -9.63 0.48
CA LEU A 433 -20.06 -10.68 1.47
C LEU A 433 -18.62 -11.20 1.44
N ASP A 434 -18.05 -11.40 0.24
CA ASP A 434 -16.67 -11.84 0.08
C ASP A 434 -15.70 -10.89 0.80
N TYR A 435 -15.89 -9.58 0.61
CA TYR A 435 -15.03 -8.60 1.26
C TYR A 435 -15.31 -8.47 2.76
N ALA A 436 -16.57 -8.52 3.20
CA ALA A 436 -16.88 -8.54 4.64
C ALA A 436 -16.21 -9.72 5.36
N ILE A 437 -16.16 -10.92 4.74
CA ILE A 437 -15.44 -12.07 5.26
C ILE A 437 -13.92 -11.79 5.37
N CYS A 438 -13.31 -11.18 4.35
CA CYS A 438 -11.90 -10.81 4.37
C CYS A 438 -11.55 -9.76 5.43
N HIS A 439 -12.50 -8.90 5.82
CA HIS A 439 -12.31 -7.92 6.91
C HIS A 439 -12.25 -8.57 8.29
N ASN A 440 -12.65 -9.84 8.41
CA ASN A 440 -12.57 -10.60 9.66
C ASN A 440 -13.39 -9.97 10.81
N ASP A 441 -14.51 -9.32 10.46
CA ASP A 441 -15.39 -8.62 11.40
C ASP A 441 -16.81 -9.22 11.34
N ILE A 442 -17.26 -9.80 12.45
CA ILE A 442 -18.59 -10.40 12.57
C ILE A 442 -19.70 -9.38 12.35
N GLU A 443 -19.55 -8.16 12.86
CA GLU A 443 -20.57 -7.11 12.69
C GLU A 443 -20.71 -6.73 11.22
N TYR A 444 -19.60 -6.73 10.48
CA TYR A 444 -19.59 -6.46 9.05
C TYR A 444 -20.24 -7.61 8.25
N ILE A 445 -19.91 -8.86 8.57
CA ILE A 445 -20.58 -10.01 7.93
C ILE A 445 -22.09 -9.95 8.20
N GLN A 446 -22.49 -9.73 9.47
CA GLN A 446 -23.90 -9.61 9.85
C GLN A 446 -24.60 -8.48 9.10
N LEU A 447 -23.97 -7.31 8.98
CA LEU A 447 -24.51 -6.17 8.24
C LEU A 447 -24.86 -6.53 6.79
N VAL A 448 -23.97 -7.26 6.11
CA VAL A 448 -24.16 -7.67 4.71
C VAL A 448 -25.25 -8.76 4.60
N LEU A 449 -25.30 -9.70 5.55
CA LEU A 449 -26.37 -10.71 5.62
C LEU A 449 -27.73 -10.08 5.89
N ASP A 450 -27.82 -9.07 6.77
CA ASP A 450 -29.04 -8.31 7.06
C ASP A 450 -29.57 -7.57 5.83
N LYS A 451 -28.69 -7.24 4.88
CA LYS A 451 -29.04 -6.66 3.57
C LYS A 451 -29.49 -7.69 2.55
N GLY A 452 -29.45 -8.98 2.89
CA GLY A 452 -29.98 -10.07 2.09
C GLY A 452 -28.95 -10.85 1.29
N ALA A 453 -27.65 -10.74 1.61
CA ALA A 453 -26.65 -11.60 1.01
C ALA A 453 -26.90 -13.07 1.37
N ASP A 454 -26.72 -13.95 0.39
CA ASP A 454 -26.80 -15.39 0.61
C ASP A 454 -25.46 -15.88 1.15
N ILE A 455 -25.47 -16.43 2.37
CA ILE A 455 -24.29 -16.96 3.05
C ILE A 455 -23.59 -18.08 2.26
N ASN A 456 -24.34 -18.77 1.38
CA ASN A 456 -23.85 -19.85 0.55
C ASN A 456 -23.61 -19.42 -0.92
N GLN A 457 -23.56 -18.11 -1.18
CA GLN A 457 -23.24 -17.61 -2.51
C GLN A 457 -21.85 -18.06 -2.97
N LYS A 458 -21.67 -18.12 -4.29
CA LYS A 458 -20.37 -18.40 -4.89
C LYS A 458 -19.38 -17.27 -4.61
N CYS A 459 -18.08 -17.59 -4.53
CA CYS A 459 -17.04 -16.60 -4.37
C CYS A 459 -16.83 -15.84 -5.69
N TYR A 460 -17.12 -14.54 -5.70
CA TYR A 460 -16.99 -13.66 -6.87
C TYR A 460 -15.71 -12.80 -6.84
N SER A 461 -15.02 -12.74 -5.71
CA SER A 461 -13.68 -12.15 -5.55
C SER A 461 -12.54 -13.11 -5.95
N PHE A 462 -12.86 -14.32 -6.37
CA PHE A 462 -11.92 -15.38 -6.75
C PHE A 462 -10.88 -14.92 -7.79
N ASP A 463 -9.60 -15.02 -7.46
CA ASP A 463 -8.50 -14.70 -8.38
C ASP A 463 -8.18 -15.91 -9.30
N TYR A 464 -8.43 -15.73 -10.60
CA TYR A 464 -8.17 -16.74 -11.64
C TYR A 464 -6.73 -16.74 -12.17
N SER A 465 -5.88 -15.79 -11.77
CA SER A 465 -4.50 -15.64 -12.26
C SER A 465 -3.68 -16.94 -12.15
N ASN A 466 -3.88 -17.71 -11.08
CA ASN A 466 -3.24 -19.01 -10.84
C ASN A 466 -3.84 -20.19 -11.63
N TYR A 467 -5.00 -20.01 -12.26
CA TYR A 467 -5.73 -21.05 -13.00
C TYR A 467 -5.54 -20.94 -14.53
N VAL A 468 -5.10 -19.79 -15.03
CA VAL A 468 -5.07 -19.47 -16.46
C VAL A 468 -3.64 -19.18 -16.94
N SER A 469 -2.80 -20.20 -16.97
CA SER A 469 -1.47 -20.12 -17.62
C SER A 469 -1.53 -20.12 -19.16
N ASN A 470 -2.73 -20.13 -19.78
CA ASN A 470 -2.91 -20.35 -21.22
C ASN A 470 -3.58 -19.20 -22.01
N TYR A 471 -3.86 -18.04 -21.40
CA TYR A 471 -4.52 -16.93 -22.11
C TYR A 471 -3.76 -15.61 -21.99
N LYS A 472 -2.44 -15.64 -22.23
CA LYS A 472 -1.60 -14.43 -22.28
C LYS A 472 -1.78 -13.55 -23.52
N GLU A 473 -2.62 -13.92 -24.50
CA GLU A 473 -2.73 -13.17 -25.76
C GLU A 473 -3.89 -12.16 -25.84
N GLN A 474 -4.71 -11.97 -24.80
CA GLN A 474 -5.81 -10.98 -24.85
C GLN A 474 -5.98 -10.11 -23.59
N VAL A 475 -5.05 -10.16 -22.63
CA VAL A 475 -5.22 -9.47 -21.34
C VAL A 475 -4.82 -7.99 -21.40
N SER A 476 -4.20 -7.50 -22.48
CA SER A 476 -3.69 -6.12 -22.51
C SER A 476 -4.71 -5.04 -22.89
N GLN A 477 -6.00 -5.34 -22.99
CA GLN A 477 -6.99 -4.38 -23.52
C GLN A 477 -8.30 -4.28 -22.72
N TYR A 478 -8.45 -5.00 -21.61
CA TYR A 478 -9.70 -5.06 -20.85
C TYR A 478 -9.48 -4.99 -19.33
N ASP A 479 -8.99 -3.86 -18.85
CA ASP A 479 -8.94 -3.52 -17.41
C ASP A 479 -10.26 -2.92 -16.88
N ASN A 480 -11.31 -2.82 -17.71
CA ASN A 480 -12.61 -2.29 -17.27
C ASN A 480 -13.52 -3.39 -16.70
N PHE A 481 -13.99 -3.17 -15.46
CA PHE A 481 -14.78 -4.08 -14.62
C PHE A 481 -16.08 -4.62 -15.25
N THR A 482 -16.64 -3.96 -16.27
CA THR A 482 -17.77 -4.50 -17.06
C THR A 482 -17.44 -5.82 -17.76
N SER A 483 -16.15 -6.06 -18.03
CA SER A 483 -15.67 -7.34 -18.58
C SER A 483 -15.59 -8.46 -17.53
N LYS A 484 -15.65 -8.17 -16.21
CA LYS A 484 -15.65 -9.21 -15.17
C LYS A 484 -16.94 -10.02 -15.18
N HIS A 485 -18.10 -9.37 -15.27
CA HIS A 485 -19.40 -10.08 -15.41
C HIS A 485 -19.44 -11.00 -16.63
N ILE A 486 -18.93 -10.53 -17.78
CA ILE A 486 -18.82 -11.31 -19.01
C ILE A 486 -17.79 -12.45 -18.87
N TYR A 487 -16.71 -12.24 -18.10
CA TYR A 487 -15.69 -13.27 -17.84
C TYR A 487 -16.24 -14.40 -16.93
N TYR A 488 -17.01 -14.07 -15.89
CA TYR A 488 -17.60 -15.06 -14.99
C TYR A 488 -18.63 -15.96 -15.71
N GLU A 489 -19.48 -15.39 -16.58
CA GLU A 489 -20.40 -16.19 -17.41
C GLU A 489 -19.64 -17.18 -18.32
N ASN A 490 -18.55 -16.74 -18.96
CA ASN A 490 -17.74 -17.60 -19.84
C ASN A 490 -16.95 -18.70 -19.11
N ILE A 491 -16.67 -18.56 -17.81
CA ILE A 491 -16.00 -19.61 -17.02
C ILE A 491 -17.00 -20.71 -16.62
N THR A 492 -18.25 -20.36 -16.33
CA THR A 492 -19.29 -21.36 -16.05
C THR A 492 -19.52 -22.31 -17.23
N GLU A 493 -19.26 -21.87 -18.46
CA GLU A 493 -19.32 -22.72 -19.67
C GLU A 493 -18.23 -23.83 -19.73
N LYS A 494 -17.15 -23.75 -18.91
CA LYS A 494 -16.05 -24.73 -18.91
C LYS A 494 -16.11 -25.81 -17.82
N ASN A 495 -17.29 -26.09 -17.26
CA ASN A 495 -17.58 -27.24 -16.37
C ASN A 495 -16.79 -27.30 -15.04
N LYS A 496 -16.42 -26.17 -14.43
CA LYS A 496 -15.95 -26.14 -13.03
C LYS A 496 -16.81 -25.18 -12.22
N GLU A 497 -17.54 -25.70 -11.24
CA GLU A 497 -18.28 -24.87 -10.29
C GLU A 497 -17.32 -24.06 -9.42
N LEU A 498 -17.67 -22.79 -9.19
CA LEU A 498 -17.00 -21.96 -8.21
C LEU A 498 -17.24 -22.51 -6.79
N PRO A 499 -16.24 -22.45 -5.88
CA PRO A 499 -16.49 -22.66 -4.45
C PRO A 499 -17.41 -21.56 -3.90
N THR A 500 -18.05 -21.82 -2.76
CA THR A 500 -18.75 -20.77 -2.01
C THR A 500 -17.75 -19.76 -1.43
N ALA A 501 -18.21 -18.54 -1.13
CA ALA A 501 -17.39 -17.53 -0.44
C ALA A 501 -16.86 -18.09 0.88
N PHE A 502 -17.74 -18.74 1.65
CA PHE A 502 -17.40 -19.43 2.90
C PHE A 502 -16.24 -20.43 2.71
N SER A 503 -16.35 -21.37 1.76
CA SER A 503 -15.30 -22.38 1.55
C SER A 503 -13.99 -21.77 1.07
N TYR A 504 -14.04 -20.84 0.13
CA TYR A 504 -12.82 -20.30 -0.48
C TYR A 504 -11.99 -19.43 0.46
N LEU A 505 -12.66 -18.69 1.36
CA LEU A 505 -12.02 -17.69 2.20
C LEU A 505 -11.61 -18.21 3.59
N LEU A 506 -11.77 -19.52 3.87
CA LEU A 506 -11.39 -20.14 5.15
C LEU A 506 -9.94 -19.84 5.55
N ASN A 507 -9.01 -19.85 4.59
CA ASN A 507 -7.58 -19.63 4.88
C ASN A 507 -7.25 -18.17 5.24
N LYS A 508 -8.18 -17.25 5.03
CA LYS A 508 -8.06 -15.82 5.34
C LYS A 508 -8.88 -15.39 6.55
N CYS A 509 -9.84 -16.23 6.95
CA CYS A 509 -10.85 -15.88 7.94
C CYS A 509 -10.48 -16.43 9.33
N ASN A 510 -10.85 -15.71 10.39
CA ASN A 510 -10.65 -16.12 11.78
C ASN A 510 -11.76 -17.09 12.26
N SER A 511 -11.46 -17.83 13.33
CA SER A 511 -12.34 -18.85 13.87
C SER A 511 -13.69 -18.32 14.36
N GLU A 512 -13.76 -17.10 14.89
CA GLU A 512 -15.00 -16.51 15.39
C GLU A 512 -15.98 -16.21 14.25
N CYS A 513 -15.50 -15.64 13.14
CA CYS A 513 -16.27 -15.41 11.92
C CYS A 513 -16.73 -16.74 11.29
N ILE A 514 -15.88 -17.77 11.24
CA ILE A 514 -16.26 -19.10 10.74
C ILE A 514 -17.39 -19.69 11.58
N LYS A 515 -17.25 -19.65 12.91
CA LYS A 515 -18.29 -20.14 13.82
C LYS A 515 -19.61 -19.41 13.61
N PHE A 516 -19.57 -18.08 13.55
CA PHE A 516 -20.73 -17.25 13.29
C PHE A 516 -21.41 -17.61 11.96
N MET A 517 -20.63 -17.81 10.89
CA MET A 517 -21.19 -18.19 9.59
C MET A 517 -21.87 -19.56 9.60
N ILE A 518 -21.29 -20.56 10.27
CA ILE A 518 -21.92 -21.88 10.45
C ILE A 518 -23.22 -21.76 11.24
N GLU A 519 -23.23 -20.98 12.32
CA GLU A 519 -24.43 -20.72 13.13
C GLU A 519 -25.54 -20.03 12.32
N ASN A 520 -25.19 -19.31 11.25
CA ASN A 520 -26.10 -18.66 10.31
C ASN A 520 -26.36 -19.47 9.02
N GLY A 521 -25.98 -20.75 8.99
CA GLY A 521 -26.38 -21.67 7.92
C GLY A 521 -25.39 -21.81 6.76
N ALA A 522 -24.12 -21.44 6.95
CA ALA A 522 -23.07 -21.78 5.99
C ALA A 522 -22.94 -23.31 5.81
N GLU A 523 -22.95 -23.76 4.57
CA GLU A 523 -22.87 -25.18 4.22
C GLU A 523 -21.43 -25.69 4.32
N ILE A 524 -21.26 -26.77 5.09
CA ILE A 524 -20.01 -27.49 5.22
C ILE A 524 -19.96 -28.57 4.13
N THR A 525 -19.18 -28.33 3.07
CA THR A 525 -19.03 -29.25 1.94
C THR A 525 -18.15 -30.46 2.29
N ASP A 526 -18.27 -31.55 1.53
CA ASP A 526 -17.48 -32.78 1.77
C ASP A 526 -15.97 -32.58 1.63
N ASP A 527 -15.53 -31.56 0.90
CA ASP A 527 -14.13 -31.20 0.63
C ASP A 527 -13.63 -30.00 1.44
N ILE A 528 -14.44 -29.50 2.39
CA ILE A 528 -14.15 -28.27 3.16
C ILE A 528 -12.79 -28.30 3.88
N LEU A 529 -12.33 -29.46 4.34
CA LEU A 529 -11.05 -29.59 5.05
C LEU A 529 -9.83 -29.49 4.10
N ILE A 530 -10.04 -29.63 2.78
CA ILE A 530 -9.02 -29.26 1.79
C ILE A 530 -8.92 -27.74 1.74
N TYR A 531 -10.06 -27.04 1.66
CA TYR A 531 -10.09 -25.59 1.67
C TYR A 531 -9.53 -25.00 2.96
N ALA A 532 -9.82 -25.60 4.12
CA ALA A 532 -9.35 -25.17 5.43
C ALA A 532 -7.91 -25.60 5.76
N SER A 533 -7.23 -26.30 4.84
CA SER A 533 -5.92 -26.90 5.14
C SER A 533 -4.81 -25.88 5.40
N GLU A 534 -5.02 -24.63 5.02
CA GLU A 534 -4.13 -23.49 5.27
C GLU A 534 -4.74 -22.49 6.27
N ALA A 535 -5.89 -22.82 6.87
CA ALA A 535 -6.55 -22.03 7.89
C ALA A 535 -5.98 -22.34 9.29
N SER A 536 -6.37 -21.55 10.28
CA SER A 536 -5.97 -21.76 11.67
C SER A 536 -6.39 -23.13 12.21
N LYS A 537 -5.68 -23.61 13.23
CA LYS A 537 -6.04 -24.82 13.96
C LYS A 537 -7.41 -24.65 14.62
N ALA A 538 -7.72 -23.45 15.13
CA ALA A 538 -9.04 -23.10 15.66
C ALA A 538 -10.17 -23.22 14.63
N VAL A 539 -9.98 -22.71 13.40
CA VAL A 539 -10.94 -22.88 12.29
C VAL A 539 -11.16 -24.36 11.99
N ASN A 540 -10.09 -25.15 11.88
CA ASN A 540 -10.21 -26.58 11.63
C ASN A 540 -10.98 -27.29 12.77
N GLN A 541 -10.68 -26.98 14.03
CA GLN A 541 -11.38 -27.54 15.18
C GLN A 541 -12.90 -27.32 15.08
N ILE A 542 -13.34 -26.10 14.72
CA ILE A 542 -14.76 -25.79 14.54
C ILE A 542 -15.38 -26.66 13.44
N LEU A 543 -14.68 -26.88 12.32
CA LEU A 543 -15.18 -27.74 11.24
C LEU A 543 -15.30 -29.21 11.69
N PHE A 544 -14.33 -29.73 12.44
CA PHE A 544 -14.42 -31.07 13.04
C PHE A 544 -15.59 -31.19 14.02
N ASP A 545 -15.77 -30.20 14.90
CA ASP A 545 -16.88 -30.15 15.86
C ASP A 545 -18.25 -30.10 15.18
N ASN A 546 -18.30 -29.61 13.93
CA ASN A 546 -19.48 -29.58 13.09
C ASN A 546 -19.55 -30.73 12.06
N ASN A 547 -18.85 -31.84 12.31
CA ASN A 547 -18.89 -33.09 11.53
C ASN A 547 -18.40 -32.96 10.07
N ALA A 548 -17.41 -32.11 9.80
CA ALA A 548 -16.76 -32.07 8.50
C ALA A 548 -16.25 -33.46 8.07
N ASN A 549 -16.42 -33.79 6.79
CA ASN A 549 -16.06 -35.11 6.26
C ASN A 549 -14.54 -35.31 6.26
N THR A 550 -14.07 -36.34 6.96
CA THR A 550 -12.65 -36.71 7.02
C THR A 550 -12.23 -37.73 5.95
N ASN A 551 -13.21 -38.38 5.31
CA ASN A 551 -13.01 -39.35 4.23
C ASN A 551 -13.12 -38.67 2.87
N ILE A 552 -12.11 -37.87 2.55
CA ILE A 552 -12.07 -37.04 1.34
C ILE A 552 -11.51 -37.80 0.14
N ASP A 553 -12.14 -37.66 -1.02
CA ASP A 553 -11.60 -38.13 -2.29
C ASP A 553 -10.63 -37.11 -2.90
N PHE A 554 -9.34 -37.42 -2.82
CA PHE A 554 -8.27 -36.58 -3.38
C PHE A 554 -8.07 -36.72 -4.88
N SER A 555 -8.89 -37.52 -5.59
CA SER A 555 -8.73 -37.79 -7.03
C SER A 555 -8.76 -36.52 -7.91
N ASN A 556 -9.42 -35.46 -7.45
CA ASN A 556 -9.57 -34.18 -8.15
C ASN A 556 -8.67 -33.05 -7.60
N VAL A 557 -7.86 -33.31 -6.57
CA VAL A 557 -7.00 -32.30 -5.95
C VAL A 557 -5.70 -32.14 -6.74
N LYS A 558 -5.45 -30.92 -7.24
CA LYS A 558 -4.27 -30.59 -8.04
C LYS A 558 -2.98 -30.87 -7.25
N GLY A 559 -2.08 -31.67 -7.82
CA GLY A 559 -0.80 -32.05 -7.18
C GLY A 559 -0.81 -33.40 -6.44
N VAL A 560 -1.98 -34.02 -6.23
CA VAL A 560 -2.08 -35.35 -5.61
C VAL A 560 -1.97 -36.45 -6.67
N MET A 561 -0.83 -37.14 -6.71
CA MET A 561 -0.49 -38.12 -7.77
C MET A 561 -0.94 -39.56 -7.46
N ARG A 562 -1.59 -39.85 -6.32
CA ARG A 562 -1.91 -41.23 -5.88
C ARG A 562 -3.35 -41.38 -5.38
N LYS A 563 -3.98 -42.51 -5.72
CA LYS A 563 -5.36 -42.88 -5.33
C LYS A 563 -5.55 -43.23 -3.84
N ASP A 564 -4.47 -43.44 -3.09
CA ASP A 564 -4.49 -43.81 -1.66
C ASP A 564 -3.97 -42.67 -0.76
N TYR A 565 -4.30 -41.43 -1.11
CA TYR A 565 -3.94 -40.24 -0.34
C TYR A 565 -5.01 -40.00 0.72
N SER A 566 -4.63 -40.06 2.00
CA SER A 566 -5.52 -39.76 3.14
C SER A 566 -5.32 -38.31 3.58
N LEU A 567 -6.31 -37.77 4.31
CA LEU A 567 -6.21 -36.42 4.90
C LEU A 567 -4.98 -36.28 5.80
N GLU A 568 -4.64 -37.31 6.59
CA GLU A 568 -3.40 -37.36 7.38
C GLU A 568 -2.14 -37.17 6.52
N LYS A 569 -2.03 -37.87 5.38
CA LYS A 569 -0.88 -37.76 4.48
C LYS A 569 -0.83 -36.38 3.82
N TYR A 570 -1.99 -35.82 3.50
CA TYR A 570 -2.09 -34.48 2.94
C TYR A 570 -1.59 -33.42 3.92
N TYR A 571 -2.10 -33.39 5.16
CA TYR A 571 -1.63 -32.46 6.19
C TYR A 571 -0.13 -32.57 6.45
N ARG A 572 0.42 -33.79 6.56
CA ARG A 572 1.88 -33.98 6.67
C ARG A 572 2.64 -33.41 5.47
N SER A 573 2.10 -33.53 4.26
CA SER A 573 2.77 -33.08 3.04
C SER A 573 2.89 -31.55 2.96
N ILE A 574 1.92 -30.82 3.50
CA ILE A 574 1.89 -29.36 3.53
C ILE A 574 2.48 -28.78 4.83
N GLY A 575 2.97 -29.62 5.74
CA GLY A 575 3.57 -29.18 7.02
C GLY A 575 2.57 -28.81 8.10
N ARG A 576 1.33 -29.30 7.99
CA ARG A 576 0.24 -29.08 8.96
C ARG A 576 0.09 -30.23 9.94
N SER A 577 1.20 -30.66 10.53
CA SER A 577 1.19 -31.76 11.51
C SER A 577 0.38 -31.40 12.76
N ASP A 578 0.21 -30.10 13.05
CA ASP A 578 -0.61 -29.54 14.12
C ASP A 578 -2.09 -29.93 14.00
N LEU A 579 -2.60 -30.13 12.78
CA LEU A 579 -3.98 -30.54 12.52
C LEU A 579 -4.23 -32.03 12.77
N LEU A 580 -3.18 -32.84 12.86
CA LEU A 580 -3.32 -34.29 13.08
C LEU A 580 -3.84 -34.64 14.46
N ASP A 581 -3.70 -33.74 15.43
CA ASP A 581 -4.26 -33.91 16.77
C ASP A 581 -5.79 -33.84 16.77
N LEU A 582 -6.39 -33.26 15.71
CA LEU A 582 -7.84 -33.12 15.53
C LEU A 582 -8.47 -34.35 14.84
N LEU A 583 -7.66 -35.11 14.12
CA LEU A 583 -8.05 -36.29 13.34
C LEU A 583 -8.02 -37.56 14.20
#